data_AF-A0A5C5PTK4-F1
#
_entry.id   AF-A0A5C5PTK4-F1
#
_cell.length_a   1.000
_cell.length_b   1.000
_cell.length_c   1.000
_cell.angle_alpha   90.00
_cell.angle_beta   90.00
_cell.angle_gamma   90.00
#
_symmetry.space_group_name_H-M   'P 1'
#
loop_
_entity.id
_entity.type
_entity.pdbx_description
1 polymer ?
#
loop_
_entity_poly.entity_id
_entity_poly.type
_entity_poly.pdbx_seq_one_letter_code
_entity_poly.pdbx_strand_id
1 'polypeptide(L)'
;MADQTDKNAYSILGLECPEEMHFKANLVAQILLKMQSAGINVREASITLRVEESVIYNALSGQFHNIEREEICRWLDEILTK
;
A
#
# COMPACT_ATOMS: atom_id res chain seq x y z
N MET A 1 -9.41 15.61 32.23
CA MET A 1 -8.95 14.55 31.32
C MET A 1 -9.36 14.99 29.93
N ALA A 2 -8.39 15.37 29.09
CA ALA A 2 -8.67 15.96 27.79
C ALA A 2 -9.08 14.85 26.81
N ASP A 3 -10.38 14.81 26.47
CA ASP A 3 -10.91 14.09 25.32
C ASP A 3 -10.67 14.97 24.09
N GLN A 4 -9.42 15.04 23.64
CA GLN A 4 -9.09 15.56 22.33
C GLN A 4 -9.09 14.36 21.38
N THR A 5 -10.29 14.03 20.91
CA THR A 5 -10.43 13.23 19.70
C THR A 5 -9.84 14.07 18.56
N ASP A 6 -8.54 13.90 18.30
CA ASP A 6 -7.79 14.49 17.19
C ASP A 6 -8.31 13.90 15.87
N LYS A 7 -9.55 14.26 15.51
CA LYS A 7 -10.08 14.02 14.17
C LYS A 7 -9.38 14.99 13.25
N ASN A 8 -8.38 14.49 12.52
CA ASN A 8 -7.73 15.21 11.44
C ASN A 8 -8.80 15.84 10.52
N ALA A 9 -8.61 17.10 10.10
CA ALA A 9 -9.58 17.86 9.29
C ALA A 9 -10.01 17.11 8.02
N TYR A 10 -9.14 16.28 7.47
CA TYR A 10 -9.42 15.41 6.32
C TYR A 10 -10.44 14.31 6.65
N SER A 11 -10.33 13.68 7.83
CA SER A 11 -11.29 12.66 8.29
C SER A 11 -12.69 13.24 8.51
N ILE A 12 -12.80 14.51 8.90
CA ILE A 12 -14.08 15.22 9.04
C ILE A 12 -14.73 15.46 7.66
N LEU A 13 -13.91 15.62 6.61
CA LEU A 13 -14.35 15.82 5.23
C LEU A 13 -14.54 14.50 4.45
N GLY A 14 -14.35 13.34 5.10
CA GLY A 14 -14.41 12.04 4.43
C GLY A 14 -13.27 11.81 3.42
N LEU A 15 -12.18 12.58 3.54
CA LEU A 15 -11.00 12.48 2.70
C LEU A 15 -9.93 11.64 3.39
N GLU A 16 -9.19 10.86 2.60
CA GLU A 16 -8.02 10.14 3.10
C GLU A 16 -6.97 11.17 3.58
N CYS A 17 -6.46 10.97 4.80
CA CYS A 17 -5.46 11.86 5.38
C CYS A 17 -4.20 11.86 4.49
N PRO A 18 -3.61 13.02 4.15
CA PRO A 18 -2.41 13.09 3.32
C PRO A 18 -1.25 12.27 3.88
N GLU A 19 -1.09 12.23 5.21
CA GLU A 19 -0.09 11.41 5.88
C GLU A 19 -0.31 9.91 5.61
N GLU A 20 -1.56 9.47 5.54
CA GLU A 20 -1.90 8.08 5.22
C GLU A 20 -1.59 7.75 3.76
N MET A 21 -1.92 8.67 2.86
CA MET A 21 -1.61 8.51 1.43
C MET A 21 -0.09 8.45 1.21
N HIS A 22 0.68 9.30 1.89
CA HIS A 22 2.15 9.27 1.85
C HIS A 22 2.71 7.97 2.45
N PHE A 23 2.12 7.47 3.54
CA PHE A 23 2.53 6.22 4.16
C PHE A 23 2.31 5.03 3.21
N LYS A 24 1.11 4.90 2.63
CA LYS A 24 0.80 3.89 1.62
C LYS A 24 1.73 3.99 0.40
N ALA A 25 2.00 5.20 -0.09
CA ALA A 25 2.94 5.42 -1.20
C ALA A 25 4.35 4.89 -0.89
N ASN A 26 4.83 5.12 0.34
CA ASN A 26 6.14 4.64 0.77
C ASN A 26 6.20 3.11 0.84
N LEU A 27 5.14 2.46 1.33
CA LEU A 27 5.06 0.99 1.34
C LEU A 27 5.07 0.42 -0.09
N VAL A 28 4.29 0.98 -1.00
CA VAL A 28 4.26 0.57 -2.40
C VAL A 28 5.63 0.77 -3.07
N ALA A 29 6.32 1.89 -2.77
CA ALA A 29 7.67 2.11 -3.27
C ALA A 29 8.67 1.06 -2.77
N GLN A 30 8.56 0.63 -1.50
CA GLN A 30 9.39 -0.45 -0.96
C GLN A 30 9.09 -1.80 -1.64
N ILE A 31 7.81 -2.10 -1.89
CA ILE A 31 7.41 -3.29 -2.66
C ILE A 31 8.06 -3.27 -4.05
N LEU A 32 7.97 -2.14 -4.77
CA LEU A 32 8.56 -1.99 -6.09
C LEU A 32 10.08 -2.22 -6.07
N LEU A 33 10.78 -1.61 -5.11
CA LEU A 33 12.23 -1.76 -4.97
C LEU A 33 12.62 -3.21 -4.67
N LYS A 34 11.89 -3.89 -3.77
CA LYS A 34 12.15 -5.29 -3.46
C LYS A 34 11.88 -6.19 -4.66
N MET A 35 10.78 -5.98 -5.38
CA MET A 35 10.48 -6.70 -6.62
C MET A 35 11.59 -6.54 -7.65
N GLN A 36 12.07 -5.32 -7.88
CA GLN A 36 13.19 -5.05 -8.80
C GLN A 36 14.48 -5.74 -8.35
N SER A 37 14.83 -5.65 -7.06
CA SER A 37 16.04 -6.25 -6.52
C SER A 37 16.06 -7.78 -6.56
N ALA A 38 14.89 -8.42 -6.42
CA ALA A 38 14.71 -9.87 -6.45
C ALA A 38 14.38 -10.41 -7.86
N GLY A 39 14.24 -9.54 -8.86
CA GLY A 39 13.85 -9.93 -10.22
C GLY A 39 12.40 -10.44 -10.33
N ILE A 40 11.54 -10.11 -9.36
CA ILE A 40 10.13 -10.51 -9.32
C ILE A 40 9.33 -9.60 -10.24
N ASN A 41 8.72 -10.15 -11.28
CA ASN A 41 7.79 -9.41 -12.12
C ASN A 41 6.36 -9.38 -11.54
N VAL A 42 5.48 -8.55 -12.10
CA VAL A 42 4.10 -8.38 -11.62
C VAL A 42 3.29 -9.69 -11.64
N ARG A 43 3.53 -10.56 -12.62
CA ARG A 43 2.88 -11.87 -12.70
C ARG A 43 3.33 -12.82 -11.59
N GLU A 44 4.59 -12.79 -11.19
CA GLU A 44 5.05 -13.56 -10.05
C GLU A 44 4.55 -12.99 -8.73
N ALA A 45 4.48 -11.66 -8.61
CA ALA A 45 3.88 -11.00 -7.47
C ALA A 45 2.39 -11.33 -7.34
N SER A 46 1.62 -11.36 -8.44
CA SER A 46 0.20 -11.72 -8.43
C SER A 46 -0.04 -13.14 -7.90
N ILE A 47 0.79 -14.09 -8.33
CA ILE A 47 0.74 -15.47 -7.84
C ILE A 47 1.11 -15.54 -6.35
N THR A 48 2.13 -14.80 -5.93
CA THR A 48 2.62 -14.81 -4.54
C THR A 48 1.56 -14.22 -3.61
N LEU A 49 1.09 -13.02 -3.92
CA LEU A 49 0.15 -12.25 -3.10
C LEU A 49 -1.30 -12.76 -3.19
N ARG A 50 -1.59 -13.60 -4.19
CA ARG A 50 -2.93 -14.06 -4.57
C ARG A 50 -3.88 -12.90 -4.88
N VAL A 51 -3.35 -11.91 -5.61
CA VAL A 51 -4.04 -10.69 -6.01
C VAL A 51 -3.95 -10.56 -7.53
N GLU A 52 -4.98 -10.02 -8.19
CA GLU A 52 -4.96 -9.82 -9.64
C GLU A 52 -3.80 -8.91 -10.08
N GLU A 53 -3.20 -9.21 -11.24
CA GLU A 53 -2.10 -8.40 -11.80
C GLU A 53 -2.49 -6.93 -11.98
N SER A 54 -3.75 -6.68 -12.38
CA SER A 54 -4.30 -5.32 -12.54
C SER A 54 -4.26 -4.50 -11.26
N VAL A 55 -4.57 -5.12 -10.12
CA VAL A 55 -4.56 -4.45 -8.81
C VAL A 55 -3.13 -4.10 -8.40
N ILE A 56 -2.17 -4.99 -8.64
CA ILE A 56 -0.75 -4.72 -8.39
C ILE A 56 -0.24 -3.62 -9.32
N TYR A 57 -0.57 -3.66 -10.62
CA TYR A 57 -0.21 -2.59 -11.56
C TYR A 57 -0.78 -1.24 -11.14
N ASN A 58 -2.04 -1.19 -10.73
CA ASN A 58 -2.70 0.02 -10.25
C ASN A 58 -1.99 0.55 -9.01
N ALA A 59 -1.69 -0.31 -8.03
CA ALA A 59 -0.95 0.09 -6.84
C ALA A 59 0.43 0.67 -7.19
N LEU A 60 1.23 -0.04 -7.98
CA LEU A 60 2.57 0.41 -8.41
C LEU A 60 2.52 1.72 -9.23
N SER A 61 1.40 2.03 -9.87
CA SER A 61 1.17 3.25 -10.63
C SER A 61 0.59 4.40 -9.78
N GLY A 62 0.45 4.23 -8.46
CA GLY A 62 -0.07 5.25 -7.55
C GLY A 62 -1.58 5.19 -7.29
N GLN A 63 -2.29 4.21 -7.87
CA GLN A 63 -3.74 4.04 -7.74
C GLN A 63 -4.10 3.04 -6.64
N PHE A 64 -3.71 3.34 -5.39
CA PHE A 64 -3.93 2.48 -4.21
C PHE A 64 -4.90 3.08 -3.18
N HIS A 65 -5.69 4.09 -3.56
CA HIS A 65 -6.65 4.76 -2.66
C HIS A 65 -7.70 3.80 -2.08
N ASN A 66 -8.08 2.76 -2.82
CA ASN A 66 -9.05 1.74 -2.35
C ASN A 66 -8.38 0.56 -1.63
N ILE A 67 -7.06 0.57 -1.47
CA ILE A 67 -6.33 -0.51 -0.82
C ILE A 67 -6.07 -0.10 0.62
N GLU A 68 -6.50 -0.95 1.56
CA GLU A 68 -6.24 -0.74 2.98
C GLU A 68 -4.75 -0.83 3.27
N ARG A 69 -4.29 -0.08 4.28
CA ARG A 69 -2.88 -0.05 4.65
C ARG A 69 -2.39 -1.44 5.04
N GLU A 70 -3.19 -2.16 5.81
CA GLU A 70 -2.94 -3.52 6.28
C GLU A 70 -2.66 -4.48 5.12
N GLU A 71 -3.39 -4.31 4.03
CA GLU A 71 -3.23 -5.12 2.82
C GLU A 71 -1.90 -4.82 2.11
N ILE A 72 -1.50 -3.55 2.00
CA ILE A 72 -0.19 -3.19 1.43
C ILE A 72 0.95 -3.68 2.34
N CYS A 73 0.79 -3.61 3.66
CA CYS A 73 1.74 -4.17 4.62
C CYS A 73 1.88 -5.70 4.44
N ARG A 74 0.76 -6.42 4.29
CA ARG A 74 0.77 -7.87 4.00
C ARG A 74 1.56 -8.17 2.72
N TRP A 75 1.35 -7.37 1.67
CA TRP A 75 2.08 -7.57 0.41
C TRP A 75 3.58 -7.39 0.56
N LEU A 76 3.99 -6.36 1.30
CA LEU A 76 5.41 -6.12 1.57
C LEU A 76 6.03 -7.30 2.35
N ASP A 77 5.35 -7.80 3.38
CA ASP A 77 5.83 -8.93 4.18
C ASP A 77 5.99 -10.22 3.35
N GLU A 78 5.01 -10.53 2.51
CA GLU A 78 5.03 -11.70 1.63
C GLU A 78 6.12 -11.59 0.55
N ILE A 79 6.34 -10.40 -0.02
CA ILE A 79 7.40 -10.15 -1.00
C ILE A 79 8.80 -10.12 -0.35
N LEU A 80 8.91 -9.72 0.93
CA LEU A 80 10.17 -9.73 1.68
C LEU A 80 10.62 -11.14 2.04
N THR A 81 9.69 -12.05 2.28
CA THR A 81 9.95 -13.44 2.67
C THR A 81 10.39 -14.33 1.49
N LYS A 82 10.31 -13.80 0.26
CA LYS A 82 10.77 -14.44 -0.99
C LYS A 82 12.21 -14.03 -1.35
#